data_AF-A0A734DNT6-F1
#
_entry.id   AF-A0A734DNT6-F1
#
_cell.length_a   1.000
_cell.length_b   1.000
_cell.length_c   1.000
_cell.angle_alpha   90.00
_cell.angle_beta   90.00
_cell.angle_gamma   90.00
#
_symmetry.space_group_name_H-M   'P 1'
#
loop_
_entity.id
_entity.type
_entity.pdbx_description
1 polymer ?
#
loop_
_entity_poly.entity_id
_entity_poly.type
_entity_poly.pdbx_seq_one_letter_code
_entity_poly.pdbx_strand_id
1 'polypeptide(L)'
;LHQYASDILWSVKTTGGEDGYVYTLIEHQSTENLYMPFRMLRYSVAAMQRHLEQHKTLPLVIPVLFYHGERSPYPYSMNWLDCFENPALAAKIYTKPFPLVDITVVDDNEIMNHRRMAALTLLMKHIRQRDMLMCLDNLVRVLQDIQDEEQITVLFNYLLNGSEHVTVEFLQTLAQRLPQHEDSIMTLAERLKQEGIQQGIQQGIQQGIQQGIQQGVQQGALQKAREIARELRNAGMPAAQICQLTGLSEAELKNITH
;
A
#
# COMPACT_ATOMS: atom_id res chain seq x y z
N LEU A 1 -20.67 0.02 23.82
CA LEU A 1 -20.58 -0.23 25.28
C LEU A 1 -19.32 0.45 25.81
N HIS A 2 -19.47 1.62 26.41
CA HIS A 2 -18.38 2.28 27.14
C HIS A 2 -18.18 1.57 28.48
N GLN A 3 -17.04 0.88 28.62
CA GLN A 3 -16.57 0.32 29.89
C GLN A 3 -15.50 1.26 30.44
N TYR A 4 -15.68 1.67 31.69
CA TYR A 4 -14.77 2.53 32.46
C TYR A 4 -13.47 1.79 32.80
N ALA A 5 -12.58 1.60 31.83
CA ALA A 5 -11.17 1.38 32.13
C ALA A 5 -10.57 2.74 32.51
N SER A 6 -10.10 2.88 33.74
CA SER A 6 -9.32 4.06 34.12
C SER A 6 -7.88 3.78 33.70
N ASP A 7 -7.50 4.31 32.53
CA ASP A 7 -6.12 4.25 32.05
C ASP A 7 -5.29 5.27 32.83
N ILE A 8 -4.60 4.84 33.89
CA ILE A 8 -3.63 5.70 34.57
C ILE A 8 -2.28 5.54 33.88
N LEU A 9 -1.87 6.58 33.15
CA LEU A 9 -0.56 6.66 32.49
C LEU A 9 0.49 7.22 33.45
N TRP A 10 1.53 6.44 33.73
CA TRP A 10 2.73 6.92 34.40
C TRP A 10 3.89 6.97 33.38
N SER A 11 4.47 8.15 33.18
CA SER A 11 5.79 8.26 32.57
C SER A 11 6.82 8.02 33.67
N VAL A 12 7.69 7.02 33.49
CA VAL A 12 8.71 6.67 34.48
C VAL A 12 10.08 6.69 33.81
N LYS A 13 11.08 7.26 34.50
CA LYS A 13 12.46 7.09 34.05
C LYS A 13 12.91 5.68 34.38
N THR A 14 13.39 4.96 33.37
CA THR A 14 14.00 3.65 33.59
C THR A 14 15.29 3.81 34.38
N THR A 15 15.76 2.73 35.02
CA THR A 15 17.04 2.72 35.74
C THR A 15 18.25 2.97 34.81
N GLY A 16 18.08 2.84 33.49
CA GLY A 16 19.06 3.18 32.46
C GLY A 16 19.07 4.64 32.02
N GLY A 17 18.20 5.50 32.57
CA GLY A 17 18.13 6.93 32.24
C GLY A 17 17.29 7.27 31.00
N GLU A 18 16.77 6.26 30.28
CA GLU A 18 15.83 6.44 29.18
C GLU A 18 14.41 6.65 29.71
N ASP A 19 13.64 7.51 29.04
CA ASP A 19 12.22 7.70 29.33
C ASP A 19 11.47 6.41 28.92
N GLY A 20 10.84 5.77 29.89
CA GLY A 20 10.02 4.57 29.70
C GLY A 20 8.56 4.87 30.06
N TYR A 21 7.62 4.29 29.31
CA TYR A 21 6.21 4.43 29.63
C TYR A 21 5.69 3.15 30.27
N VAL A 22 5.16 3.28 31.48
CA VAL A 22 4.47 2.18 32.19
C VAL A 22 3.03 2.58 32.39
N TYR A 23 2.14 1.83 31.76
CA TYR A 23 0.70 1.99 31.91
C TYR A 23 0.21 1.02 32.97
N THR A 24 -0.56 1.52 33.94
CA THR A 24 -1.31 0.63 34.83
C THR A 24 -2.75 0.63 34.38
N LEU A 25 -3.18 -0.48 33.77
CA LEU A 25 -4.56 -0.69 33.39
C LEU A 25 -5.31 -1.27 34.58
N ILE A 26 -6.21 -0.48 35.17
CA ILE A 26 -6.99 -0.88 36.32
C ILE A 26 -8.42 -1.18 35.89
N GLU A 27 -8.81 -2.44 36.03
CA GLU A 27 -10.19 -2.89 35.80
C GLU A 27 -10.82 -3.24 37.15
N HIS A 28 -12.05 -2.75 37.39
CA HIS A 28 -12.77 -2.99 38.64
C HIS A 28 -14.02 -3.83 38.39
N GLN A 29 -14.19 -4.93 39.11
CA GLN A 29 -15.30 -5.88 38.93
C GLN A 29 -15.87 -6.35 40.27
N SER A 30 -17.19 -6.40 40.37
CA SER A 30 -17.94 -6.97 41.50
C SER A 30 -18.49 -8.37 41.21
N THR A 31 -18.33 -8.88 39.99
CA THR A 31 -18.83 -10.19 39.55
C THR A 31 -17.70 -10.96 38.89
N GLU A 32 -17.58 -12.25 39.20
CA GLU A 32 -16.58 -13.10 38.57
C GLU A 32 -16.86 -13.30 37.08
N ASN A 33 -15.82 -13.45 36.28
CA ASN A 33 -15.97 -13.70 34.85
C ASN A 33 -14.78 -14.50 34.32
N LEU A 34 -15.07 -15.68 33.78
CA LEU A 34 -14.08 -16.63 33.27
C LEU A 34 -13.13 -16.01 32.23
N TYR A 35 -13.59 -15.05 31.44
CA TYR A 35 -12.84 -14.44 30.34
C TYR A 35 -12.24 -13.06 30.70
N MET A 36 -12.19 -12.70 31.98
CA MET A 36 -11.52 -11.47 32.43
C MET A 36 -10.07 -11.33 31.96
N PRO A 37 -9.20 -12.36 32.04
CA PRO A 37 -7.82 -12.18 31.59
C PRO A 37 -7.71 -11.94 30.07
N PHE A 38 -8.57 -12.55 29.24
CA PHE A 38 -8.62 -12.25 27.80
C PHE A 38 -9.08 -10.80 27.54
N ARG A 39 -10.06 -10.31 28.31
CA ARG A 39 -10.49 -8.90 28.25
C ARG A 39 -9.36 -7.95 28.63
N MET A 40 -8.59 -8.26 29.67
CA MET A 40 -7.45 -7.46 30.12
C MET A 40 -6.31 -7.45 29.10
N LEU A 41 -6.03 -8.58 28.44
CA LEU A 41 -5.09 -8.64 27.32
C LEU A 41 -5.53 -7.69 26.19
N ARG A 42 -6.82 -7.74 25.80
CA ARG A 42 -7.37 -6.87 24.75
C ARG A 42 -7.19 -5.39 25.08
N TYR A 43 -7.47 -4.98 26.32
CA TYR A 43 -7.25 -3.60 26.76
C TYR A 43 -5.77 -3.22 26.77
N SER A 44 -4.90 -4.13 27.21
CA SER A 44 -3.45 -3.90 27.20
C SER A 44 -2.92 -3.67 25.78
N VAL A 45 -3.34 -4.50 24.82
CA VAL A 45 -2.99 -4.33 23.40
C VAL A 45 -3.55 -3.02 22.83
N ALA A 46 -4.77 -2.63 23.21
CA ALA A 46 -5.36 -1.37 22.77
C ALA A 46 -4.58 -0.14 23.30
N ALA A 47 -4.15 -0.17 24.57
CA ALA A 47 -3.32 0.87 25.15
C ALA A 47 -1.94 0.93 24.47
N MET A 48 -1.32 -0.23 24.20
CA MET A 48 -0.08 -0.34 23.44
C MET A 48 -0.19 0.27 22.04
N GLN A 49 -1.27 -0.06 21.31
CA GLN A 49 -1.53 0.46 19.97
C GLN A 49 -1.66 1.98 19.96
N ARG A 50 -2.44 2.54 20.91
CA ARG A 50 -2.62 3.99 21.04
C ARG A 50 -1.29 4.72 21.29
N HIS A 51 -0.42 4.13 22.11
CA HIS A 51 0.92 4.70 22.36
C HIS A 51 1.82 4.58 21.13
N LEU A 52 1.81 3.44 20.43
CA LEU A 52 2.60 3.20 19.22
C LEU A 52 2.32 4.24 18.12
N GLU A 53 1.06 4.62 17.94
CA GLU A 53 0.66 5.62 16.95
C GLU A 53 1.33 6.99 17.19
N GLN A 54 1.48 7.37 18.46
CA GLN A 54 2.00 8.67 18.90
C GLN A 54 3.52 8.68 19.08
N HIS A 55 4.11 7.58 19.57
CA HIS A 55 5.50 7.53 20.02
C HIS A 55 6.40 6.57 19.23
N LYS A 56 5.85 5.83 18.27
CA LYS A 56 6.57 4.86 17.39
C LYS A 56 7.32 3.75 18.14
N THR A 57 6.99 3.54 19.41
CA THR A 57 7.51 2.48 20.28
C THR A 57 6.36 1.86 21.08
N LEU A 58 6.54 0.67 21.65
CA LEU A 58 5.54 0.03 22.50
C LEU A 58 5.82 0.32 23.98
N PRO A 59 4.80 0.63 24.79
CA PRO A 59 4.96 0.78 26.23
C PRO A 59 4.79 -0.56 26.95
N LEU A 60 5.23 -0.62 28.21
CA LEU A 60 4.86 -1.72 29.11
C LEU A 60 3.49 -1.41 29.72
N VAL A 61 2.55 -2.34 29.60
CA VAL A 61 1.23 -2.25 30.24
C VAL A 61 1.12 -3.32 31.31
N ILE A 62 0.85 -2.91 32.55
CA ILE A 62 0.63 -3.76 33.71
C ILE A 62 -0.88 -3.81 33.97
N PRO A 63 -1.56 -4.91 33.61
CA PRO A 63 -2.98 -5.03 33.83
C PRO A 63 -3.26 -5.55 35.26
N VAL A 64 -4.12 -4.85 36.00
CA VAL A 64 -4.48 -5.16 37.38
C VAL A 64 -6.00 -5.25 37.50
N LEU A 65 -6.49 -6.40 37.99
CA LEU A 65 -7.90 -6.61 38.30
C LEU A 65 -8.15 -6.32 39.78
N PHE A 66 -8.97 -5.31 40.06
CA PHE A 66 -9.52 -5.06 41.38
C PHE A 66 -10.88 -5.74 41.50
N TYR A 67 -10.89 -6.91 42.14
CA TYR A 67 -12.10 -7.69 42.39
C TYR A 67 -12.57 -7.56 43.84
N HIS A 68 -13.87 -7.29 44.02
CA HIS A 68 -14.52 -7.18 45.35
C HIS A 68 -15.89 -7.87 45.40
N GLY A 69 -16.09 -8.89 44.57
CA GLY A 69 -17.36 -9.61 44.54
C GLY A 69 -17.63 -10.52 45.74
N GLU A 70 -18.87 -10.97 45.87
CA GLU A 70 -19.31 -11.84 46.97
C GLU A 70 -18.60 -13.20 46.99
N ARG A 71 -18.26 -13.74 45.82
CA ARG A 71 -17.58 -15.03 45.69
C ARG A 71 -16.08 -14.86 45.93
N SER A 72 -15.61 -15.33 47.08
CA SER A 72 -14.20 -15.22 47.49
C SER A 72 -13.59 -16.58 47.85
N PRO A 73 -12.34 -16.88 47.43
CA PRO A 73 -11.48 -16.06 46.57
C PRO A 73 -11.99 -16.01 45.12
N TYR A 74 -11.43 -15.10 44.30
CA TYR A 74 -11.76 -15.02 42.88
C TYR A 74 -11.57 -16.40 42.20
N PRO A 75 -12.59 -16.94 41.51
CA PRO A 75 -12.61 -18.37 41.18
C PRO A 75 -11.92 -18.74 39.86
N TYR A 76 -11.48 -17.77 39.05
CA TYR A 76 -10.94 -18.01 37.71
C TYR A 76 -9.47 -17.63 37.60
N SER A 77 -8.76 -18.25 36.66
CA SER A 77 -7.37 -17.92 36.36
C SER A 77 -7.24 -16.50 35.79
N MET A 78 -6.12 -15.84 36.11
CA MET A 78 -5.71 -14.58 35.48
C MET A 78 -4.68 -14.76 34.35
N ASN A 79 -4.33 -16.00 34.03
CA ASN A 79 -3.58 -16.31 32.82
C ASN A 79 -4.56 -16.45 31.65
N TRP A 80 -4.45 -15.55 30.66
CA TRP A 80 -5.37 -15.53 29.51
C TRP A 80 -5.29 -16.79 28.64
N LEU A 81 -4.18 -17.53 28.69
CA LEU A 81 -4.03 -18.79 27.96
C LEU A 81 -4.97 -19.88 28.50
N ASP A 82 -5.42 -19.77 29.75
CA ASP A 82 -6.36 -20.71 30.36
C ASP A 82 -7.80 -20.53 29.83
N CYS A 83 -8.03 -19.50 29.00
CA CYS A 83 -9.31 -19.32 28.30
C CYS A 83 -9.46 -20.23 27.06
N PHE A 84 -8.40 -20.89 26.59
CA PHE A 84 -8.49 -21.84 25.47
C PHE A 84 -8.88 -23.23 25.95
N GLU A 85 -9.53 -24.01 25.08
CA GLU A 85 -9.81 -25.43 25.33
C GLU A 85 -8.52 -26.24 25.59
N ASN A 86 -7.40 -25.85 24.96
CA ASN A 86 -6.09 -26.45 25.16
C ASN A 86 -5.02 -25.37 25.47
N PRO A 87 -4.83 -24.99 26.75
CA PRO A 87 -3.87 -23.96 27.14
C PRO A 87 -2.42 -24.29 26.77
N ALA A 88 -2.03 -25.57 26.83
CA ALA A 88 -0.69 -26.00 26.48
C ALA A 88 -0.38 -25.83 24.98
N LEU A 89 -1.38 -26.04 24.11
CA LEU A 89 -1.25 -25.75 22.69
C LEU A 89 -1.21 -24.24 22.42
N ALA A 90 -2.08 -23.46 23.08
CA ALA A 90 -2.09 -22.00 22.98
C ALA A 90 -0.73 -21.39 23.37
N ALA A 91 -0.12 -21.86 24.47
CA ALA A 91 1.21 -21.42 24.89
C ALA A 91 2.27 -21.64 23.80
N LYS A 92 2.25 -22.78 23.09
CA LYS A 92 3.19 -23.06 22.00
C LYS A 92 3.12 -22.05 20.85
N ILE A 93 1.97 -21.38 20.66
CA ILE A 93 1.74 -20.40 19.60
C ILE A 93 2.04 -18.99 20.10
N TYR A 94 1.50 -18.62 21.27
CA TYR A 94 1.47 -17.24 21.72
C TYR A 94 2.61 -16.82 22.63
N THR A 95 3.45 -17.75 23.10
CA THR A 95 4.64 -17.43 23.93
C THR A 95 5.96 -17.73 23.20
N LYS A 96 5.91 -17.95 21.90
CA LYS A 96 7.08 -18.14 21.03
C LYS A 96 7.12 -17.05 19.97
N PRO A 97 8.28 -16.79 19.34
CA PRO A 97 8.33 -15.96 18.13
C PRO A 97 7.32 -16.46 17.11
N PHE A 98 6.63 -15.54 16.43
CA PHE A 98 5.72 -15.90 15.37
C PHE A 98 6.50 -16.58 14.22
N PRO A 99 5.97 -17.66 13.64
CA PRO A 99 6.62 -18.31 12.51
C PRO A 99 6.64 -17.36 11.32
N LEU A 100 7.82 -17.15 10.74
CA LEU A 100 8.01 -16.42 9.49
C LEU A 100 8.25 -17.42 8.36
N VAL A 101 7.41 -17.35 7.33
CA VAL A 101 7.62 -18.06 6.06
C VAL A 101 8.15 -17.05 5.06
N ASP A 102 9.48 -16.95 4.96
CA ASP A 102 10.14 -16.06 4.01
C ASP A 102 10.30 -16.75 2.66
N ILE A 103 9.33 -16.56 1.78
CA ILE A 103 9.31 -17.17 0.44
C ILE A 103 10.47 -16.69 -0.46
N THR A 104 11.16 -15.59 -0.10
CA THR A 104 12.23 -15.04 -0.93
C THR A 104 13.47 -15.93 -0.95
N VAL A 105 13.68 -16.73 0.11
CA VAL A 105 14.84 -17.62 0.27
C VAL A 105 14.52 -19.10 0.06
N VAL A 106 13.24 -19.46 -0.08
CA VAL A 106 12.81 -20.84 -0.36
C VAL A 106 13.19 -21.21 -1.78
N ASP A 107 13.81 -22.38 -1.99
CA ASP A 107 14.17 -22.84 -3.34
C ASP A 107 12.93 -23.12 -4.19
N ASP A 108 12.98 -22.82 -5.49
CA ASP A 108 11.84 -23.05 -6.38
C ASP A 108 11.41 -24.52 -6.36
N ASN A 109 12.35 -25.47 -6.34
CA ASN A 109 12.03 -26.90 -6.31
C ASN A 109 11.31 -27.31 -5.02
N GLU A 110 11.58 -26.63 -3.91
CA GLU A 110 10.83 -26.81 -2.66
C GLU A 110 9.40 -26.30 -2.83
N ILE A 111 9.22 -25.10 -3.41
CA ILE A 111 7.92 -24.52 -3.69
C ILE A 111 7.10 -25.42 -4.63
N MET A 112 7.73 -26.04 -5.62
CA MET A 112 7.09 -26.99 -6.54
C MET A 112 6.42 -28.17 -5.81
N ASN A 113 6.86 -28.52 -4.60
CA ASN A 113 6.27 -29.61 -3.82
C ASN A 113 5.05 -29.20 -2.99
N HIS A 114 4.69 -27.90 -2.97
CA HIS A 114 3.57 -27.36 -2.18
C HIS A 114 2.18 -27.58 -2.81
N ARG A 115 2.06 -28.50 -3.78
CA ARG A 115 0.80 -28.88 -4.45
C ARG A 115 0.03 -27.64 -4.94
N ARG A 116 -1.19 -27.43 -4.42
CA ARG A 116 -2.11 -26.34 -4.81
C ARG A 116 -1.57 -24.94 -4.51
N MET A 117 -0.62 -24.79 -3.58
CA MET A 117 -0.07 -23.48 -3.23
C MET A 117 1.14 -23.10 -4.10
N ALA A 118 1.71 -24.04 -4.85
CA ALA A 118 2.96 -23.82 -5.58
C ALA A 118 2.85 -22.65 -6.59
N ALA A 119 1.74 -22.58 -7.33
CA ALA A 119 1.53 -21.52 -8.32
C ALA A 119 1.50 -20.12 -7.69
N LEU A 120 0.67 -19.92 -6.66
CA LEU A 120 0.60 -18.62 -5.98
C LEU A 120 1.92 -18.27 -5.29
N THR A 121 2.58 -19.22 -4.63
CA THR A 121 3.86 -18.97 -3.95
C THR A 121 4.98 -18.60 -4.92
N LEU A 122 5.09 -19.29 -6.07
CA LEU A 122 6.04 -18.91 -7.13
C LEU A 122 5.73 -17.52 -7.66
N LEU A 123 4.47 -17.24 -8.00
CA LEU A 123 4.08 -15.91 -8.45
C LEU A 123 4.47 -14.85 -7.41
N MET A 124 4.11 -15.03 -6.14
CA MET A 124 4.47 -14.09 -5.06
C MET A 124 5.98 -13.88 -4.93
N LYS A 125 6.79 -14.95 -5.07
CA LYS A 125 8.25 -14.87 -4.99
C LYS A 125 8.84 -14.07 -6.15
N HIS A 126 8.33 -14.27 -7.37
CA HIS A 126 8.91 -13.72 -8.59
C HIS A 126 8.23 -12.44 -9.08
N ILE A 127 7.07 -12.03 -8.55
CA ILE A 127 6.23 -10.93 -9.08
C ILE A 127 6.98 -9.61 -9.32
N ARG A 128 8.01 -9.32 -8.50
CA ARG A 128 8.82 -8.09 -8.58
C ARG A 128 10.10 -8.25 -9.40
N GLN A 129 10.40 -9.44 -9.92
CA GLN A 129 11.58 -9.66 -10.75
C GLN A 129 11.40 -9.03 -12.13
N ARG A 130 12.45 -8.41 -12.64
CA ARG A 130 12.44 -7.77 -13.97
C ARG A 130 12.33 -8.78 -15.11
N ASP A 131 12.97 -9.93 -14.95
CA ASP A 131 12.99 -10.98 -15.95
C ASP A 131 12.11 -12.16 -15.51
N MET A 132 10.81 -12.03 -15.78
CA MET A 132 9.83 -13.07 -15.48
C MET A 132 10.02 -14.33 -16.33
N LEU A 133 10.79 -14.28 -17.43
CA LEU A 133 11.07 -15.45 -18.25
C LEU A 133 11.90 -16.49 -17.49
N MET A 134 12.70 -16.07 -16.51
CA MET A 134 13.50 -16.99 -15.68
C MET A 134 12.64 -17.98 -14.88
N CYS A 135 11.41 -17.61 -14.51
CA CYS A 135 10.49 -18.50 -13.80
C CYS A 135 9.44 -19.15 -14.72
N LEU A 136 9.51 -18.93 -16.04
CA LEU A 136 8.50 -19.40 -16.99
C LEU A 136 8.33 -20.92 -16.95
N ASP A 137 9.42 -21.69 -16.91
CA ASP A 137 9.36 -23.16 -16.86
C ASP A 137 8.63 -23.67 -15.61
N ASN A 138 8.94 -23.08 -14.45
CA ASN A 138 8.30 -23.44 -13.19
C ASN A 138 6.82 -23.02 -13.18
N LEU A 139 6.50 -21.82 -13.72
CA LEU A 139 5.13 -21.34 -13.86
C LEU A 139 4.29 -22.24 -14.78
N VAL A 140 4.81 -22.62 -15.94
CA VAL A 140 4.12 -23.56 -16.85
C VAL A 140 3.83 -24.86 -16.11
N ARG A 141 4.83 -25.41 -15.41
CA ARG A 141 4.68 -26.69 -14.70
C ARG A 141 3.62 -26.64 -13.60
N VAL A 142 3.56 -25.57 -12.79
CA VAL A 142 2.55 -25.46 -11.71
C VAL A 142 1.15 -25.14 -12.23
N LEU A 143 1.05 -24.37 -13.33
CA LEU A 143 -0.25 -23.98 -13.89
C LEU A 143 -0.86 -25.10 -14.74
N GLN A 144 -0.03 -25.99 -15.29
CA GLN A 144 -0.48 -27.10 -16.13
C GLN A 144 -1.46 -28.04 -15.40
N ASP A 145 -1.25 -28.25 -14.10
CA ASP A 145 -2.05 -29.16 -13.28
C ASP A 145 -3.35 -28.52 -12.74
N ILE A 146 -3.55 -27.22 -12.95
CA ILE A 146 -4.75 -26.50 -12.50
C ILE A 146 -5.82 -26.60 -13.59
N GLN A 147 -6.92 -27.28 -13.28
CA GLN A 147 -8.08 -27.42 -14.18
C GLN A 147 -9.19 -26.41 -13.89
N ASP A 148 -9.10 -25.72 -12.76
CA ASP A 148 -10.11 -24.75 -12.32
C ASP A 148 -9.83 -23.38 -12.95
N GLU A 149 -10.65 -22.99 -13.91
CA GLU A 149 -10.56 -21.70 -14.62
C GLU A 149 -10.68 -20.49 -13.69
N GLU A 150 -11.43 -20.60 -12.59
CA GLU A 150 -11.56 -19.51 -11.62
C GLU A 150 -10.22 -19.30 -10.90
N GLN A 151 -9.56 -20.39 -10.50
CA GLN A 151 -8.22 -20.33 -9.88
C GLN A 151 -7.18 -19.74 -10.85
N ILE A 152 -7.20 -20.17 -12.11
CA ILE A 152 -6.32 -19.64 -13.15
C ILE A 152 -6.54 -18.14 -13.35
N THR A 153 -7.81 -17.72 -13.45
CA THR A 153 -8.18 -16.31 -13.59
C THR A 153 -7.68 -15.49 -12.41
N VAL A 154 -7.79 -15.99 -11.18
CA VAL A 154 -7.26 -15.32 -9.97
C VAL A 154 -5.74 -15.20 -10.03
N LEU A 155 -5.03 -16.26 -10.41
CA LEU A 155 -3.57 -16.26 -10.50
C LEU A 155 -3.05 -15.29 -11.57
N PHE A 156 -3.69 -15.23 -12.73
CA PHE A 156 -3.28 -14.30 -13.76
C PHE A 156 -3.67 -12.85 -13.46
N ASN A 157 -4.82 -12.61 -12.82
CA ASN A 157 -5.12 -11.28 -12.30
C ASN A 157 -4.09 -10.84 -11.25
N TYR A 158 -3.66 -11.75 -10.38
CA TYR A 158 -2.57 -11.46 -9.44
C TYR A 158 -1.27 -11.10 -10.17
N LEU A 159 -0.90 -11.87 -11.19
CA LEU A 159 0.29 -11.64 -12.00
C LEU A 159 0.27 -10.25 -12.66
N LEU A 160 -0.83 -9.88 -13.33
CA LEU A 160 -0.95 -8.59 -14.03
C LEU A 160 -0.98 -7.39 -13.09
N ASN A 161 -1.68 -7.49 -11.96
CA ASN A 161 -1.79 -6.38 -11.02
C ASN A 161 -0.53 -6.24 -10.14
N GLY A 162 0.23 -7.32 -9.97
CA GLY A 162 1.38 -7.34 -9.08
C GLY A 162 2.72 -7.01 -9.75
N SER A 163 2.80 -7.08 -11.09
CA SER A 163 4.05 -6.93 -11.83
C SER A 163 3.93 -5.93 -12.98
N GLU A 164 4.79 -4.91 -12.97
CA GLU A 164 4.94 -3.96 -14.09
C GLU A 164 5.75 -4.54 -15.26
N HIS A 165 6.30 -5.74 -15.10
CA HIS A 165 7.21 -6.37 -16.06
C HIS A 165 6.54 -7.46 -16.91
N VAL A 166 5.25 -7.70 -16.69
CA VAL A 166 4.47 -8.63 -17.52
C VAL A 166 4.15 -7.94 -18.85
N THR A 167 4.66 -8.51 -19.93
CA THR A 167 4.46 -8.00 -21.29
C THR A 167 3.44 -8.87 -22.05
N VAL A 168 2.90 -8.32 -23.14
CA VAL A 168 2.06 -9.10 -24.07
C VAL A 168 2.85 -10.29 -24.66
N GLU A 169 4.15 -10.12 -24.92
CA GLU A 169 5.02 -11.20 -25.41
C GLU A 169 5.18 -12.33 -24.37
N PHE A 170 5.33 -11.99 -23.09
CA PHE A 170 5.34 -12.97 -22.01
C PHE A 170 4.05 -13.78 -21.98
N LEU A 171 2.89 -13.10 -22.05
CA LEU A 171 1.58 -13.77 -22.06
C LEU A 171 1.40 -14.66 -23.29
N GLN A 172 1.84 -14.22 -24.47
CA GLN A 172 1.83 -15.03 -25.69
C GLN A 172 2.69 -16.29 -25.54
N THR A 173 3.90 -16.14 -24.99
CA THR A 173 4.80 -17.27 -24.73
C THR A 173 4.17 -18.24 -23.72
N LEU A 174 3.51 -17.73 -22.69
CA LEU A 174 2.83 -18.53 -21.68
C LEU A 174 1.65 -19.30 -22.28
N ALA A 175 0.82 -18.67 -23.11
CA ALA A 175 -0.31 -19.30 -23.79
C ALA A 175 0.12 -20.43 -24.73
N GLN A 176 1.21 -20.25 -25.48
CA GLN A 176 1.77 -21.30 -26.34
C GLN A 176 2.16 -22.57 -25.56
N ARG A 177 2.54 -22.42 -24.28
CA ARG A 177 2.95 -23.54 -23.42
C ARG A 177 1.83 -24.07 -22.53
N LEU A 178 0.71 -23.36 -22.44
CA LEU A 178 -0.49 -23.72 -21.69
C LEU A 178 -1.72 -23.62 -22.60
N PRO A 179 -1.82 -24.45 -23.66
CA PRO A 179 -2.91 -24.37 -24.63
C PRO A 179 -4.29 -24.56 -23.99
N GLN A 180 -4.38 -25.29 -22.87
CA GLN A 180 -5.62 -25.45 -22.12
C GLN A 180 -6.13 -24.14 -21.47
N HIS A 181 -5.25 -23.15 -21.28
CA HIS A 181 -5.56 -21.86 -20.67
C HIS A 181 -5.42 -20.70 -21.68
N GLU A 182 -5.31 -21.00 -22.98
CA GLU A 182 -5.02 -20.02 -24.03
C GLU A 182 -6.05 -18.89 -24.05
N ASP A 183 -7.34 -19.19 -24.07
CA ASP A 183 -8.42 -18.20 -24.12
C ASP A 183 -8.37 -17.23 -22.93
N SER A 184 -8.15 -17.77 -21.73
CA SER A 184 -8.01 -17.00 -20.48
C SER A 184 -6.78 -16.09 -20.54
N ILE A 185 -5.64 -16.58 -21.03
CA ILE A 185 -4.40 -15.80 -21.16
C ILE A 185 -4.52 -14.72 -22.25
N MET A 186 -5.15 -15.04 -23.38
CA MET A 186 -5.33 -14.12 -24.50
C MET A 186 -6.28 -12.99 -24.15
N THR A 187 -7.38 -13.29 -23.46
CA THR A 187 -8.30 -12.26 -22.92
C THR A 187 -7.54 -11.24 -22.06
N LEU A 188 -6.60 -11.73 -21.24
CA LEU A 188 -5.76 -10.89 -20.39
C LEU A 188 -4.71 -10.10 -21.16
N ALA A 189 -4.12 -10.69 -22.21
CA ALA A 189 -3.20 -9.99 -23.11
C ALA A 189 -3.91 -8.86 -23.88
N GLU A 190 -5.14 -9.10 -24.34
CA GLU A 190 -5.99 -8.09 -24.97
C GLU A 190 -6.32 -6.96 -24.01
N ARG A 191 -6.71 -7.29 -22.78
CA ARG A 191 -6.96 -6.30 -21.72
C ARG A 191 -5.72 -5.44 -21.45
N LEU A 192 -4.56 -6.05 -21.25
CA LEU A 192 -3.30 -5.35 -21.01
C LEU A 192 -2.96 -4.40 -22.17
N LYS A 193 -3.16 -4.86 -23.41
CA LYS A 193 -2.97 -4.04 -24.62
C LYS A 193 -3.95 -2.86 -24.67
N GLN A 194 -5.22 -3.09 -24.36
CA GLN A 194 -6.24 -2.03 -24.34
C GLN A 194 -5.96 -1.00 -23.25
N GLU A 195 -5.60 -1.42 -22.04
CA GLU A 195 -5.20 -0.53 -20.94
C GLU A 195 -4.00 0.33 -21.34
N GLY A 196 -2.98 -0.27 -21.97
CA GLY A 196 -1.82 0.45 -22.49
C GLY A 196 -2.18 1.49 -23.57
N ILE A 197 -3.07 1.14 -24.51
CA ILE A 197 -3.55 2.09 -25.53
C ILE A 197 -4.33 3.24 -24.88
N GLN A 198 -5.22 2.93 -23.94
CA GLN A 198 -6.04 3.93 -23.26
C GLN A 198 -5.18 4.90 -22.45
N GLN A 199 -4.19 4.38 -21.71
CA GLN A 199 -3.20 5.19 -21.00
C GLN A 199 -2.39 6.07 -21.97
N GLY A 200 -1.94 5.52 -23.09
CA GLY A 200 -1.21 6.28 -24.11
C GLY A 200 -2.03 7.42 -24.72
N ILE A 201 -3.31 7.18 -25.04
CA ILE A 201 -4.24 8.22 -25.52
C ILE A 201 -4.44 9.29 -24.46
N GLN A 202 -4.68 8.89 -23.21
CA GLN A 202 -4.90 9.83 -22.11
C GLN A 202 -3.68 10.71 -21.85
N GLN A 203 -2.47 10.12 -21.83
CA GLN A 203 -1.22 10.85 -21.72
C GLN A 203 -1.01 11.81 -22.91
N GLY A 204 -1.29 11.35 -24.14
CA GLY A 204 -1.19 12.17 -25.34
C GLY A 204 -2.15 13.37 -25.33
N ILE A 205 -3.40 13.17 -24.91
CA ILE A 205 -4.38 14.26 -24.75
C ILE A 205 -3.91 15.25 -23.67
N GLN A 206 -3.46 14.76 -22.53
CA GLN A 206 -3.00 15.61 -21.43
C GLN A 206 -1.79 16.46 -21.84
N GLN A 207 -0.81 15.85 -22.49
CA GLN A 207 0.36 16.57 -23.03
C GLN A 207 -0.06 17.57 -24.11
N GLY A 208 -0.97 17.20 -25.01
CA GLY A 208 -1.49 18.08 -26.06
C GLY A 208 -2.23 19.30 -25.51
N ILE A 209 -3.08 19.11 -24.49
CA ILE A 209 -3.77 20.21 -23.81
C ILE A 209 -2.77 21.12 -23.11
N GLN A 210 -1.80 20.54 -22.39
CA GLN A 210 -0.80 21.33 -21.68
C GLN A 210 0.05 22.17 -22.63
N GLN A 211 0.52 21.59 -23.74
CA GLN A 211 1.25 22.30 -24.78
C GLN A 211 0.38 23.37 -25.46
N GLY A 212 -0.89 23.04 -25.76
CA GLY A 212 -1.83 23.98 -26.37
C GLY A 212 -2.15 25.19 -25.49
N ILE A 213 -2.36 24.98 -24.19
CA ILE A 213 -2.53 26.07 -23.21
C ILE A 213 -1.27 26.92 -23.13
N GLN A 214 -0.10 26.30 -23.03
CA GLN A 214 1.17 27.03 -22.93
C GLN A 214 1.43 27.88 -24.18
N GLN A 215 1.23 27.32 -25.37
CA GLN A 215 1.35 28.04 -26.63
C GLN A 215 0.30 29.15 -26.75
N GLY A 216 -0.96 28.88 -26.39
CA GLY A 216 -2.04 29.85 -26.43
C GLY A 216 -1.81 31.03 -25.48
N VAL A 217 -1.32 30.78 -24.26
CA VAL A 217 -0.95 31.83 -23.30
C VAL A 217 0.22 32.67 -23.84
N GLN A 218 1.26 32.04 -24.39
CA GLN A 218 2.39 32.77 -24.99
C GLN A 218 1.96 33.61 -26.20
N GLN A 219 1.19 33.03 -27.12
CA GLN A 219 0.67 33.73 -28.29
C GLN A 219 -0.26 34.87 -27.90
N GLY A 220 -1.16 34.65 -26.94
CA GLY A 220 -2.07 35.68 -26.44
C GLY A 220 -1.33 36.82 -25.73
N ALA A 221 -0.32 36.51 -24.92
CA ALA A 221 0.54 37.52 -24.29
C ALA A 221 1.29 38.34 -25.34
N LEU A 222 1.84 37.70 -26.37
CA LEU A 222 2.53 38.37 -27.47
C LEU A 222 1.57 39.23 -28.29
N GLN A 223 0.38 38.73 -28.61
CA GLN A 223 -0.67 39.44 -29.33
C GLN A 223 -1.07 40.71 -28.58
N LYS A 224 -1.35 40.59 -27.28
CA LYS A 224 -1.71 41.72 -26.41
C LYS A 224 -0.56 42.73 -26.29
N ALA A 225 0.68 42.27 -26.16
CA ALA A 225 1.85 43.14 -26.15
C ALA A 225 1.96 43.95 -27.47
N ARG A 226 1.68 43.31 -28.62
CA ARG A 226 1.65 43.98 -29.93
C ARG A 226 0.52 44.99 -30.05
N GLU A 227 -0.67 44.69 -29.55
CA GLU A 227 -1.82 45.60 -29.53
C GLU A 227 -1.53 46.85 -28.70
N ILE A 228 -1.04 46.67 -27.46
CA ILE A 228 -0.62 47.78 -26.60
C ILE A 228 0.48 48.61 -27.26
N ALA A 229 1.47 47.96 -27.88
CA ALA A 229 2.53 48.66 -28.60
C ALA A 229 2.01 49.52 -29.75
N ARG A 230 0.98 49.06 -30.49
CA ARG A 230 0.31 49.87 -31.53
C ARG A 230 -0.35 51.10 -30.95
N GLU A 231 -1.12 50.94 -29.89
CA GLU A 231 -1.84 52.05 -29.24
C GLU A 231 -0.87 53.10 -28.70
N LEU A 232 0.17 52.67 -27.98
CA LEU A 232 1.20 53.56 -27.43
C LEU A 232 1.96 54.31 -28.54
N ARG A 233 2.24 53.64 -29.67
CA ARG A 233 2.89 54.30 -30.81
C ARG A 233 1.98 55.32 -31.47
N ASN A 234 0.69 55.01 -31.63
CA ASN A 234 -0.30 55.95 -32.16
C ASN A 234 -0.48 57.17 -31.23
N ALA A 235 -0.27 57.00 -29.92
CA ALA A 235 -0.23 58.09 -28.95
C ALA A 235 1.07 58.90 -28.94
N GLY A 236 2.05 58.59 -29.81
CA GLY A 236 3.30 59.34 -29.96
C GLY A 236 4.40 58.99 -28.96
N MET A 237 4.31 57.85 -28.25
CA MET A 237 5.33 57.43 -27.30
C MET A 237 6.62 56.98 -28.01
N PRO A 238 7.83 57.33 -27.49
CA PRO A 238 9.10 56.88 -28.07
C PRO A 238 9.28 55.36 -28.06
N ALA A 239 9.86 54.81 -29.13
CA ALA A 239 10.05 53.36 -29.32
C ALA A 239 10.76 52.66 -28.15
N ALA A 240 11.77 53.30 -27.55
CA ALA A 240 12.51 52.75 -26.41
C ALA A 240 11.61 52.53 -25.16
N GLN A 241 10.68 53.47 -24.89
CA GLN A 241 9.71 53.33 -23.80
C GLN A 241 8.66 52.26 -24.10
N ILE A 242 8.25 52.11 -25.36
CA ILE A 242 7.30 51.07 -25.78
C ILE A 242 7.90 49.66 -25.59
N CYS A 243 9.15 49.44 -26.02
CA CYS A 243 9.83 48.16 -25.80
C CYS A 243 9.94 47.84 -24.30
N GLN A 244 10.25 48.83 -23.46
CA GLN A 244 10.36 48.64 -22.00
C GLN A 244 9.01 48.27 -21.35
N LEU A 245 7.91 48.89 -21.79
CA LEU A 245 6.57 48.66 -21.21
C LEU A 245 5.89 47.38 -21.70
N THR A 246 6.16 46.96 -22.94
CA THR A 246 5.50 45.81 -23.57
C THR A 246 6.34 44.54 -23.56
N GLY A 247 7.64 44.64 -23.27
CA GLY A 247 8.58 43.52 -23.29
C GLY A 247 8.93 43.02 -24.70
N LEU A 248 8.50 43.72 -25.75
CA LEU A 248 8.84 43.41 -27.15
C LEU A 248 10.26 43.86 -27.48
N SER A 249 10.94 43.12 -28.35
CA SER A 249 12.21 43.53 -28.93
C SER A 249 12.03 44.64 -29.99
N GLU A 250 13.09 45.40 -30.27
CA GLU A 250 13.06 46.43 -31.33
C GLU A 250 12.73 45.83 -32.72
N ALA A 251 13.17 44.59 -32.98
CA ALA A 251 12.87 43.89 -34.22
C ALA A 251 11.38 43.54 -34.34
N GLU A 252 10.75 43.12 -33.23
CA GLU A 252 9.31 42.87 -33.19
C GLU A 252 8.52 44.16 -33.33
N LEU A 253 8.97 45.25 -32.70
CA LEU A 253 8.31 46.56 -32.77
C LEU A 253 8.36 47.16 -34.20
N LYS A 254 9.46 46.94 -34.95
CA LYS A 254 9.58 47.37 -36.36
C LYS A 254 8.58 46.69 -37.29
N ASN A 255 8.22 45.44 -37.01
CA ASN A 255 7.27 44.66 -37.82
C ASN A 255 5.80 45.00 -37.55
N ILE A 256 5.51 45.82 -36.53
CA ILE A 256 4.17 46.30 -36.23
C ILE A 256 3.94 47.55 -37.10
N THR A 257 3.54 47.42 -38.36
CA THR A 257 3.17 48.58 -39.20
C THR A 257 1.77 49.11 -38.86
N HIS A 258 1.49 50.35 -39.29
CA HIS A 258 0.21 51.05 -39.12
C HIS A 258 -1.00 50.22 -39.55
#